data_AF-A0A660P8P4-F1
#
_entry.id   AF-A0A660P8P4-F1
#
_cell.length_a   1.000
_cell.length_b   1.000
_cell.length_c   1.000
_cell.angle_alpha   90.00
_cell.angle_beta   90.00
_cell.angle_gamma   90.00
#
_symmetry.space_group_name_H-M   'P 1'
#
loop_
_entity.id
_entity.type
_entity.pdbx_description
1 polymer ?
#
loop_
_entity_poly.entity_id
_entity_poly.type
_entity_poly.pdbx_seq_one_letter_code
_entity_poly.pdbx_strand_id
1 'polypeptide(L)' 'MLQLKTTDEDTFALLKELSISKSLSVFALAGGTALALQLGHRISVDIDLFIQKDFDTK' A
#
# COMPACT_ATOMS: atom_id res chain seq x y z
N MET A 1 -12.45 -7.50 -5.01
CA MET A 1 -12.02 -7.84 -3.64
C MET A 1 -10.50 -7.96 -3.64
N LEU A 2 -9.80 -7.44 -2.62
CA LEU A 2 -8.33 -7.51 -2.55
C LEU A 2 -7.86 -8.97 -2.35
N GLN A 3 -6.75 -9.33 -2.98
CA GLN A 3 -6.16 -10.65 -2.99
C GLN A 3 -5.16 -10.80 -1.84
N LEU A 4 -5.64 -10.86 -0.60
CA LEU A 4 -4.80 -10.80 0.61
C LEU A 4 -3.70 -11.88 0.70
N LYS A 5 -3.84 -12.98 -0.05
CA LYS A 5 -2.79 -14.01 -0.22
C LYS A 5 -1.49 -13.50 -0.86
N THR A 6 -1.48 -12.29 -1.41
CA THR A 6 -0.29 -11.69 -2.03
C THR A 6 0.61 -10.95 -1.04
N THR A 7 0.19 -10.83 0.21
CA THR A 7 0.94 -10.21 1.31
C THR A 7 0.98 -11.18 2.49
N ASP A 8 2.03 -11.16 3.29
CA ASP A 8 2.03 -11.85 4.58
C ASP A 8 1.18 -11.09 5.62
N GLU A 9 1.00 -11.71 6.79
CA GLU A 9 0.17 -11.18 7.87
C GLU A 9 0.71 -9.86 8.41
N ASP A 10 2.03 -9.75 8.57
CA ASP A 10 2.69 -8.56 9.12
C ASP A 10 2.57 -7.36 8.18
N THR A 11 2.81 -7.57 6.88
CA THR A 11 2.64 -6.55 5.84
C THR A 11 1.19 -6.10 5.76
N PHE A 12 0.24 -7.03 5.85
CA PHE A 12 -1.18 -6.68 5.83
C PHE A 12 -1.61 -5.90 7.08
N ALA A 13 -1.12 -6.27 8.26
CA ALA A 13 -1.35 -5.53 9.49
C ALA A 13 -0.83 -4.09 9.38
N LEU A 14 0.41 -3.92 8.89
CA LEU A 14 1.00 -2.61 8.65
C LEU A 14 0.20 -1.79 7.63
N LEU A 15 -0.22 -2.38 6.51
CA LEU A 15 -1.05 -1.70 5.51
C LEU A 15 -2.37 -1.18 6.11
N LYS A 16 -3.00 -1.93 7.01
CA LYS A 16 -4.19 -1.45 7.73
C LYS A 16 -3.87 -0.24 8.59
N GLU A 17 -2.81 -0.30 9.39
CA GLU A 17 -2.39 0.82 10.25
C GLU A 17 -2.07 2.07 9.43
N LEU A 18 -1.34 1.92 8.32
CA LEU A 18 -1.02 3.02 7.41
C LEU A 18 -2.29 3.60 6.77
N SER A 19 -3.25 2.77 6.37
CA SER A 19 -4.50 3.22 5.71
C SER A 19 -5.42 4.05 6.61
N ILE A 20 -5.36 3.87 7.93
CA ILE A 20 -6.15 4.64 8.90
C ILE A 20 -5.37 5.83 9.47
N SER A 21 -4.06 5.93 9.18
CA SER A 21 -3.22 7.02 9.65
C SER A 21 -3.62 8.34 9.01
N LYS A 22 -3.94 9.32 9.85
CA LYS A 22 -4.39 10.65 9.39
C LYS A 22 -3.34 11.37 8.54
N SER A 23 -2.04 11.22 8.88
CA SER A 23 -0.94 11.82 8.12
C SER A 23 -0.77 11.20 6.73
N LEU A 24 -1.19 9.95 6.55
CA LEU A 24 -1.08 9.21 5.29
C LEU A 24 -2.39 9.17 4.50
N SER A 25 -3.46 9.79 4.98
CA SER A 25 -4.79 9.78 4.35
C SER A 25 -4.82 10.33 2.91
N VAL A 26 -3.82 11.13 2.53
CA VAL A 26 -3.68 11.67 1.16
C VAL A 26 -2.88 10.75 0.24
N PHE A 27 -2.18 9.76 0.80
CA PHE A 27 -1.33 8.82 0.07
C PHE A 27 -2.15 7.63 -0.43
N ALA A 28 -1.75 7.09 -1.58
CA ALA A 28 -2.25 5.86 -2.15
C ALA A 28 -1.12 4.85 -2.28
N LEU A 29 -1.41 3.58 -1.94
CA LEU A 29 -0.53 2.47 -2.28
C LEU A 29 -0.50 2.29 -3.80
N ALA A 30 0.69 2.29 -4.40
CA ALA A 30 0.89 2.09 -5.82
C ALA A 30 1.93 1.00 -6.09
N GLY A 31 2.37 0.92 -7.34
CA GLY A 31 3.45 0.01 -7.72
C GLY A 31 3.05 -1.47 -7.69
N GLY A 32 4.04 -2.32 -7.43
CA GLY A 32 3.93 -3.76 -7.55
C GLY A 32 2.93 -4.38 -6.58
N THR A 33 2.90 -3.89 -5.34
CA THR A 33 2.06 -4.43 -4.27
C THR A 33 0.60 -4.04 -4.43
N ALA A 34 0.32 -2.81 -4.87
CA ALA A 34 -1.04 -2.42 -5.23
C ALA A 34 -1.61 -3.31 -6.34
N LEU A 35 -0.81 -3.57 -7.38
CA LEU A 35 -1.21 -4.45 -8.48
C LEU A 35 -1.39 -5.91 -8.02
N ALA A 36 -0.51 -6.40 -7.15
CA ALA A 36 -0.61 -7.74 -6.58
C ALA A 36 -1.89 -7.91 -5.76
N LEU A 37 -2.24 -6.94 -4.91
CA LEU A 37 -3.50 -6.94 -4.17
C LEU A 37 -4.73 -6.87 -5.09
N GLN A 38 -4.63 -6.26 -6.26
CA GLN A 38 -5.74 -6.20 -7.22
C GLN A 38 -5.89 -7.50 -8.03
N LEU A 39 -4.80 -8.06 -8.56
CA LEU A 39 -4.81 -9.17 -9.52
C LEU A 39 -4.54 -10.53 -8.90
N GLY A 40 -3.87 -10.59 -7.74
CA GLY A 40 -3.54 -11.86 -7.08
C GLY A 40 -2.44 -12.65 -7.77
N HIS A 41 -1.63 -12.01 -8.63
CA HIS A 41 -0.74 -12.69 -9.58
C HIS A 41 0.61 -13.11 -9.00
N ARG A 42 1.03 -12.54 -7.85
CA ARG A 42 2.26 -12.93 -7.14
C ARG A 42 2.24 -12.42 -5.70
N ILE A 43 3.17 -12.91 -4.88
CA ILE A 43 3.49 -12.29 -3.58
C ILE A 43 4.28 -10.99 -3.84
N SER A 44 3.97 -9.94 -3.09
CA SER A 44 4.61 -8.63 -3.15
C SER A 44 4.47 -7.95 -1.79
N VAL A 45 5.58 -7.51 -1.20
CA VAL A 45 5.61 -6.96 0.17
C VAL A 45 6.21 -5.55 0.25
N ASP A 46 6.51 -4.94 -0.90
CA ASP A 46 6.98 -3.55 -0.96
C ASP A 46 5.83 -2.57 -0.69
N ILE A 47 6.06 -1.52 0.08
CA ILE A 47 5.04 -0.49 0.36
C ILE A 47 5.45 0.81 -0.31
N ASP A 48 4.94 1.03 -1.53
CA ASP A 48 5.14 2.27 -2.26
C ASP A 48 3.93 3.20 -2.09
N LEU A 49 4.10 4.30 -1.35
CA LEU A 49 3.06 5.31 -1.12
C LEU A 49 3.29 6.54 -1.98
N PHE A 50 2.27 6.95 -2.72
CA PHE A 50 2.32 8.12 -3.60
C PHE A 50 1.19 9.10 -3.30
N ILE A 51 1.45 10.39 -3.50
CA ILE A 51 0.47 11.47 -3.40
C ILE A 51 0.42 12.23 -4.72
N GLN A 52 -0.75 12.77 -5.05
CA GLN A 52 -0.88 13.70 -6.17
C GLN A 52 -0.45 15.14 -5.81
N LYS A 53 -0.32 15.44 -4.52
CA LYS A 53 0.13 16.75 -4.04
C LYS A 53 1.66 16.81 -4.09
N ASP A 54 2.18 18.00 -4.35
CA ASP A 54 3.61 18.26 -4.16
C ASP A 54 3.98 17.97 -2.70
N PHE A 55 5.13 17.33 -2.51
CA PHE A 55 5.70 17.09 -1.21
C PHE A 55 6.73 18.20 -0.92
N ASP A 56 6.69 18.77 0.28
CA ASP A 56 7.77 19.67 0.69
C ASP A 56 9.04 18.84 0.89
N THR A 57 10.04 19.12 0.07
CA THR A 57 11.31 18.37 0.00
C THR A 57 12.47 19.16 0.61
N LYS A 58 12.18 20.31 1.21
CA LYS A 58 13.19 21.21 1.79
C LYS A 58 13.55 20.87 3.23
#